data_AF-A0A7W0XYM5-F1
#
_entry.id   AF-A0A7W0XYM5-F1
#
_cell.length_a   1.000
_cell.length_b   1.000
_cell.length_c   1.000
_cell.angle_alpha   90.00
_cell.angle_beta   90.00
_cell.angle_gamma   90.00
#
_symmetry.space_group_name_H-M   'P 1'
#
loop_
_entity.id
_entity.type
_entity.pdbx_description
1 polymer ?
#
loop_
_entity_poly.entity_id
_entity_poly.type
_entity_poly.pdbx_seq_one_letter_code
_entity_poly.pdbx_strand_id
1 'polypeptide(L)'
;MSDRATDEEPEVREPHEPSPITYDEQFYPARPRRLRPRARLRGLFSRPKLGRSGKPTGDNPDYVKWLVQESMLDDAKTIASQFSGTGGMWQNPFANPDPRAAIEKASVWFTAYPISMITKPGRSFLGTLGDEDLWLTFQAIGIEGVHTGPVKRAGGLSGWDSTPSVDGHFDRISTHIDEAFGTEEEFRTVCEVASAHGGTVIDDIVPGHTGKGADFRLAEMKVGDYPGIYHMVEI
;
A
#
# COMPACT_ATOMS: atom_id res chain seq x y z
N MET A 1 45.84 -23.62 41.71
CA MET A 1 45.48 -24.28 40.45
C MET A 1 44.68 -23.27 39.64
N SER A 2 45.21 -22.90 38.48
CA SER A 2 44.64 -21.88 37.59
C SER A 2 43.73 -22.57 36.59
N ASP A 3 42.43 -22.27 36.62
CA ASP A 3 41.52 -22.57 35.53
C ASP A 3 41.36 -21.31 34.69
N ARG A 4 41.90 -21.36 33.47
CA ARG A 4 41.69 -20.37 32.42
C ARG A 4 40.33 -20.64 31.79
N ALA A 5 39.38 -19.73 32.00
CA ALA A 5 38.22 -19.60 31.13
C ALA A 5 38.71 -19.02 29.80
N THR A 6 38.47 -19.75 28.71
CA THR A 6 38.62 -19.26 27.33
C THR A 6 37.41 -18.39 27.03
N ASP A 7 37.62 -17.07 26.99
CA ASP A 7 36.72 -16.13 26.32
C ASP A 7 36.79 -16.40 24.81
N GLU A 8 35.75 -17.01 24.25
CA GLU A 8 35.53 -16.97 22.80
C GLU A 8 34.83 -15.64 22.47
N GLU A 9 35.56 -14.72 21.85
CA GLU A 9 35.01 -13.47 21.32
C GLU A 9 33.95 -13.76 20.24
N PRO A 10 32.86 -12.97 20.17
CA PRO A 10 31.83 -13.15 19.15
C PRO A 10 32.39 -12.83 17.77
N GLU A 11 32.25 -13.78 16.85
CA GLU A 11 32.65 -13.65 15.45
C GLU A 11 31.91 -12.46 14.80
N VAL A 12 32.65 -11.38 14.53
CA VAL A 12 32.15 -10.17 13.87
C VAL A 12 31.78 -10.55 12.44
N ARG A 13 30.48 -10.72 12.17
CA ARG A 13 29.97 -10.87 10.81
C ARG A 13 30.21 -9.55 10.07
N GLU A 14 31.05 -9.58 9.05
CA GLU A 14 31.27 -8.41 8.21
C GLU A 14 29.94 -7.93 7.62
N PRO A 15 29.68 -6.61 7.65
CA PRO A 15 28.49 -6.04 7.04
C PRO A 15 28.52 -6.31 5.53
N HIS A 16 27.39 -6.74 4.98
CA HIS A 16 27.21 -6.95 3.55
C HIS A 16 27.55 -5.65 2.79
N GLU A 17 28.65 -5.66 2.02
CA GLU A 17 29.00 -4.54 1.15
C GLU A 17 27.89 -4.32 0.12
N PRO A 18 27.34 -3.11 0.00
CA PRO A 18 26.33 -2.83 -1.01
C PRO A 18 26.92 -3.07 -2.40
N SER A 19 26.23 -3.87 -3.22
CA SER A 19 26.64 -4.11 -4.59
C SER A 19 26.80 -2.77 -5.33
N PRO A 20 27.87 -2.60 -6.12
CA PRO A 20 28.04 -1.40 -6.92
C PRO A 20 26.85 -1.21 -7.87
N ILE A 21 26.34 0.02 -7.96
CA ILE A 21 25.27 0.37 -8.90
C ILE A 21 25.85 0.30 -10.32
N THR A 22 25.55 -0.77 -11.05
CA THR A 22 25.97 -0.98 -12.44
C THR A 22 24.77 -0.90 -13.38
N TYR A 23 24.90 -0.23 -14.53
CA TYR A 23 23.83 -0.13 -15.55
C TYR A 23 23.97 -1.17 -16.68
N ASP A 24 24.80 -2.20 -16.47
CA ASP A 24 25.11 -3.24 -17.47
C ASP A 24 23.98 -4.28 -17.64
N GLU A 25 22.85 -4.09 -16.96
CA GLU A 25 21.73 -5.02 -16.95
C GLU A 25 21.06 -5.20 -18.33
N GLN A 26 21.27 -4.22 -19.24
CA GLN A 26 20.88 -4.27 -20.65
C GLN A 26 21.47 -5.45 -21.44
N PHE A 27 22.56 -6.06 -20.94
CA PHE A 27 23.22 -7.19 -21.58
C PHE A 27 22.62 -8.54 -21.18
N TYR A 28 21.69 -8.57 -20.23
CA TYR A 28 21.05 -9.80 -19.74
C TYR A 28 19.61 -9.88 -20.23
N PRO A 29 19.16 -11.05 -20.74
CA PRO A 29 17.82 -11.20 -21.28
C PRO A 29 16.75 -11.00 -20.19
N ALA A 30 15.67 -10.30 -20.54
CA ALA A 30 14.51 -10.13 -19.69
C ALA A 30 13.96 -11.48 -19.22
N ARG A 31 13.62 -11.57 -17.92
CA ARG A 31 13.15 -12.80 -17.27
C ARG A 31 11.94 -13.38 -18.03
N PRO A 32 11.86 -14.71 -18.25
CA PRO A 32 10.68 -15.35 -18.79
C PRO A 32 9.43 -14.98 -18.00
N ARG A 33 8.31 -14.71 -18.69
CA ARG A 33 7.03 -14.33 -18.10
C ARG A 33 6.40 -15.47 -17.28
N ARG A 34 6.93 -15.80 -16.09
CA ARG A 34 6.40 -16.89 -15.23
C ARG A 34 5.71 -16.38 -13.96
N LEU A 35 4.52 -16.97 -13.75
CA LEU A 35 3.67 -17.05 -12.57
C LEU A 35 3.87 -15.96 -11.52
N ARG A 36 3.17 -14.82 -11.70
CA ARG A 36 2.84 -13.95 -10.56
C ARG A 36 1.80 -14.71 -9.73
N PRO A 37 2.08 -15.10 -8.48
CA PRO A 37 1.04 -15.62 -7.60
C PRO A 37 -0.08 -14.59 -7.55
N ARG A 38 -1.28 -14.97 -8.01
CA ARG A 38 -2.45 -14.10 -7.94
C ARG A 38 -3.10 -14.33 -6.59
N ALA A 39 -2.95 -13.38 -5.67
CA ALA A 39 -3.79 -13.36 -4.48
C ALA A 39 -5.25 -13.14 -4.88
N ARG A 40 -6.15 -13.80 -4.15
CA ARG A 40 -7.58 -13.58 -4.28
C ARG A 40 -7.98 -12.50 -3.29
N LEU A 41 -7.67 -11.25 -3.63
CA LEU A 41 -8.00 -10.09 -2.78
C LEU A 41 -9.49 -9.73 -2.82
N ARG A 42 -10.25 -10.28 -3.79
CA ARG A 42 -11.68 -10.01 -3.92
C ARG A 42 -12.45 -10.58 -2.74
N GLY A 43 -13.10 -9.70 -1.97
CA GLY A 43 -13.92 -10.07 -0.80
C GLY A 43 -13.12 -10.35 0.47
N LEU A 44 -11.78 -10.23 0.45
CA LEU A 44 -10.94 -10.50 1.61
C LEU A 44 -11.25 -9.58 2.80
N PHE A 45 -11.67 -8.36 2.49
CA PHE A 45 -11.98 -7.31 3.47
C PHE A 45 -13.49 -7.06 3.61
N SER A 46 -14.34 -7.99 3.13
CA SER A 46 -15.78 -7.93 3.39
C SER A 46 -16.06 -8.38 4.82
N ARG A 47 -15.82 -7.49 5.79
CA ARG A 47 -16.06 -7.75 7.21
C ARG A 47 -17.45 -7.22 7.60
N PRO A 48 -18.21 -7.96 8.44
CA PRO A 48 -19.47 -7.45 8.95
C PRO A 48 -19.22 -6.20 9.79
N LYS A 49 -19.97 -5.12 9.54
CA LYS A 49 -19.90 -3.90 10.34
C LYS A 49 -20.17 -4.23 11.82
N LEU A 50 -19.18 -4.02 12.68
CA LEU A 50 -19.39 -4.15 14.12
C LEU A 50 -20.29 -3.03 14.64
N GLY A 51 -21.15 -3.38 15.59
CA GLY A 51 -21.91 -2.39 16.33
C GLY A 51 -20.97 -1.50 17.14
N ARG A 52 -21.14 -0.19 17.01
CA ARG A 52 -20.42 0.81 17.83
C ARG A 52 -21.19 0.98 19.13
N SER A 53 -20.64 0.50 20.24
CA SER A 53 -21.28 0.54 21.56
C SER A 53 -20.28 0.99 22.61
N GLY A 54 -20.73 1.81 23.56
CA GLY A 54 -19.91 2.28 24.67
C GLY A 54 -18.90 3.38 24.31
N LYS A 55 -18.01 3.66 25.27
CA LYS A 55 -17.00 4.73 25.14
C LYS A 55 -15.82 4.27 24.27
N PRO A 56 -15.22 5.14 23.45
CA PRO A 56 -14.08 4.79 22.61
C PRO A 56 -12.78 4.80 23.42
N THR A 57 -12.62 3.82 24.29
CA THR A 57 -11.50 3.69 25.22
C THR A 57 -10.92 2.28 25.16
N GLY A 58 -9.64 2.11 25.53
CA GLY A 58 -8.95 0.82 25.43
C GLY A 58 -9.50 -0.30 26.32
N ASP A 59 -10.27 0.06 27.35
CA ASP A 59 -11.02 -0.87 28.21
C ASP A 59 -12.35 -1.35 27.60
N ASN A 60 -12.80 -0.73 26.50
CA ASN A 60 -13.97 -1.18 25.77
C ASN A 60 -13.58 -2.24 24.72
N PRO A 61 -13.94 -3.52 24.94
CA PRO A 61 -13.57 -4.60 24.02
C PRO A 61 -14.20 -4.44 22.62
N ASP A 62 -15.38 -3.84 22.52
CA ASP A 62 -16.03 -3.59 21.22
C ASP A 62 -15.28 -2.53 20.42
N TYR A 63 -14.75 -1.51 21.10
CA TYR A 63 -13.93 -0.47 20.47
C TYR A 63 -12.60 -1.02 19.97
N VAL A 64 -11.88 -1.76 20.83
CA VAL A 64 -10.61 -2.39 20.43
C VAL A 64 -10.81 -3.37 19.28
N LYS A 65 -11.88 -4.17 19.32
CA LYS A 65 -12.22 -5.11 18.23
C LYS A 65 -12.53 -4.37 16.93
N TRP A 66 -13.25 -3.25 16.98
CA TRP A 66 -13.50 -2.42 15.81
C TRP A 66 -12.21 -1.80 15.26
N LEU A 67 -11.33 -1.28 16.11
CA LEU A 67 -10.03 -0.77 15.66
C LEU A 67 -9.20 -1.87 14.97
N VAL A 68 -9.16 -3.09 15.52
CA VAL A 68 -8.48 -4.22 14.86
C VAL A 68 -9.12 -4.56 13.52
N GLN A 69 -10.44 -4.36 13.36
CA GLN A 69 -11.08 -4.56 12.07
C GLN A 69 -10.71 -3.51 11.03
N GLU A 70 -10.44 -2.27 11.45
CA GLU A 70 -10.03 -1.15 10.59
C GLU A 70 -8.50 -1.08 10.41
N SER A 71 -7.74 -2.03 10.97
CA SER A 71 -6.28 -1.99 11.05
C SER A 71 -5.59 -2.45 9.77
N MET A 72 -4.62 -1.65 9.31
CA MET A 72 -3.79 -2.01 8.17
C MET A 72 -2.80 -3.13 8.50
N LEU A 73 -2.31 -3.18 9.74
CA LEU A 73 -1.45 -4.28 10.18
C LEU A 73 -2.18 -5.64 10.18
N ASP A 74 -3.45 -5.65 10.60
CA ASP A 74 -4.29 -6.85 10.59
C ASP A 74 -4.61 -7.29 9.15
N ASP A 75 -4.92 -6.33 8.28
CA ASP A 75 -5.09 -6.58 6.86
C ASP A 75 -3.79 -7.10 6.21
N ALA A 76 -2.64 -6.53 6.56
CA ALA A 76 -1.34 -6.99 6.08
C ALA A 76 -1.06 -8.45 6.49
N LYS A 77 -1.39 -8.84 7.73
CA LYS A 77 -1.29 -10.24 8.19
C LYS A 77 -2.18 -11.17 7.35
N THR A 78 -3.41 -10.75 7.07
CA THR A 78 -4.38 -11.49 6.26
C THR A 78 -3.89 -11.66 4.83
N ILE A 79 -3.39 -10.59 4.20
CA ILE A 79 -2.83 -10.62 2.84
C ILE A 79 -1.58 -11.52 2.81
N ALA A 80 -0.64 -11.33 3.74
CA ALA A 80 0.61 -12.08 3.78
C ALA A 80 0.39 -13.58 3.93
N SER A 81 -0.67 -14.01 4.63
CA SER A 81 -1.02 -15.42 4.78
C SER A 81 -1.29 -16.14 3.45
N GLN A 82 -1.75 -15.41 2.42
CA GLN A 82 -1.99 -15.98 1.08
C GLN A 82 -0.69 -16.27 0.31
N PHE A 83 0.40 -15.60 0.68
CA PHE A 83 1.69 -15.71 0.01
C PHE A 83 2.70 -16.53 0.83
N SER A 84 2.52 -16.59 2.15
CA SER A 84 3.37 -17.35 3.06
C SER A 84 3.40 -18.83 2.69
N GLY A 85 4.59 -19.42 2.63
CA GLY A 85 4.77 -20.83 2.25
C GLY A 85 4.56 -21.16 0.76
N THR A 86 4.30 -20.17 -0.11
CA THR A 86 4.23 -20.42 -1.56
C THR A 86 5.63 -20.40 -2.20
N GLY A 87 6.04 -21.53 -2.80
CA GLY A 87 7.38 -21.68 -3.39
C GLY A 87 7.76 -20.62 -4.42
N GLY A 88 6.78 -19.98 -5.08
CA GLY A 88 7.02 -18.88 -6.02
C GLY A 88 7.64 -17.62 -5.40
N MET A 89 7.40 -17.37 -4.10
CA MET A 89 7.99 -16.25 -3.36
C MET A 89 9.42 -16.55 -2.88
N TRP A 90 9.75 -17.82 -2.61
CA TRP A 90 11.07 -18.25 -2.17
C TRP A 90 12.08 -18.42 -3.31
N GLN A 91 11.60 -18.60 -4.54
CA GLN A 91 12.47 -18.81 -5.71
C GLN A 91 12.97 -17.52 -6.37
N ASN A 92 12.54 -16.34 -5.92
CA ASN A 92 12.90 -15.06 -6.52
C ASN A 92 13.27 -14.05 -5.43
N PRO A 93 14.48 -14.13 -4.84
CA PRO A 93 14.83 -13.36 -3.65
C PRO A 93 14.81 -11.83 -3.88
N PHE A 94 14.95 -11.38 -5.13
CA PHE A 94 14.73 -9.99 -5.54
C PHE A 94 14.60 -9.91 -7.07
N ALA A 95 13.99 -8.82 -7.58
CA ALA A 95 14.07 -8.44 -8.98
C ALA A 95 15.19 -7.40 -9.13
N ASN A 96 15.96 -7.46 -10.22
CA ASN A 96 16.86 -6.37 -10.56
C ASN A 96 16.01 -5.18 -11.03
N PRO A 97 16.16 -3.99 -10.44
CA PRO A 97 15.41 -2.81 -10.86
C PRO A 97 15.76 -2.42 -12.30
N ASP A 98 14.76 -2.37 -13.18
CA ASP A 98 14.93 -1.89 -14.56
C ASP A 98 14.20 -0.53 -14.74
N PRO A 99 14.85 0.58 -14.36
CA PRO A 99 14.23 1.90 -14.49
C PRO A 99 14.02 2.32 -15.95
N ARG A 100 14.81 1.81 -16.91
CA ARG A 100 14.65 2.15 -18.33
C ARG A 100 13.39 1.52 -18.89
N ALA A 101 13.18 0.22 -18.65
CA ALA A 101 11.94 -0.44 -19.05
C ALA A 101 10.70 0.19 -18.39
N ALA A 102 10.82 0.68 -17.15
CA ALA A 102 9.74 1.41 -16.50
C ALA A 102 9.42 2.75 -17.21
N ILE A 103 10.44 3.52 -17.60
CA ILE A 103 10.28 4.77 -18.36
C ILE A 103 9.75 4.49 -19.77
N GLU A 104 10.28 3.49 -20.48
CA GLU A 104 9.82 3.09 -21.81
C GLU A 104 8.36 2.63 -21.79
N LYS A 105 7.87 2.14 -20.65
CA LYS A 105 6.48 1.66 -20.51
C LYS A 105 5.44 2.78 -20.41
N ALA A 106 5.82 3.91 -19.83
CA ALA A 106 4.97 5.09 -19.69
C ALA A 106 5.86 6.33 -19.65
N SER A 107 6.32 6.76 -20.83
CA SER A 107 7.31 7.84 -20.95
C SER A 107 6.70 9.23 -20.71
N VAL A 108 5.39 9.35 -20.98
CA VAL A 108 4.57 10.53 -20.73
C VAL A 108 3.36 10.08 -19.91
N TRP A 109 3.15 10.71 -18.75
CA TRP A 109 2.01 10.43 -17.90
C TRP A 109 1.26 11.68 -17.47
N PHE A 110 -0.02 11.48 -17.17
CA PHE A 110 -0.88 12.46 -16.54
C PHE A 110 -0.94 12.22 -15.04
N THR A 111 -0.63 13.23 -14.22
CA THR A 111 -0.79 13.16 -12.77
C THR A 111 -2.11 13.79 -12.37
N ALA A 112 -3.00 13.00 -11.76
CA ALA A 112 -4.30 13.41 -11.28
C ALA A 112 -4.34 13.30 -9.76
N TYR A 113 -4.55 14.42 -9.07
CA TYR A 113 -4.76 14.41 -7.62
C TYR A 113 -6.25 14.38 -7.29
N PRO A 114 -6.73 13.44 -6.46
CA PRO A 114 -8.17 13.24 -6.23
C PRO A 114 -8.88 14.49 -5.70
N ILE A 115 -8.25 15.18 -4.76
CA ILE A 115 -8.78 16.40 -4.12
C ILE A 115 -8.67 17.66 -4.99
N SER A 116 -8.01 17.58 -6.15
CA SER A 116 -7.77 18.73 -7.04
C SER A 116 -8.41 18.56 -8.42
N MET A 117 -9.12 17.45 -8.65
CA MET A 117 -9.75 17.16 -9.94
C MET A 117 -11.26 17.38 -9.87
N ILE A 118 -11.78 18.20 -10.77
CA ILE A 118 -13.23 18.37 -10.95
C ILE A 118 -13.73 17.26 -11.87
N THR A 119 -14.65 16.45 -11.39
CA THR A 119 -15.26 15.35 -12.14
C THR A 119 -16.54 15.78 -12.85
N LYS A 120 -16.99 14.95 -13.80
CA LYS A 120 -18.34 15.10 -14.37
C LYS A 120 -19.39 14.95 -13.26
N PRO A 121 -20.53 15.69 -13.29
CA PRO A 121 -21.59 15.52 -12.30
C PRO A 121 -22.01 14.04 -12.14
N GLY A 122 -22.07 13.56 -10.91
CA GLY A 122 -22.45 12.17 -10.59
C GLY A 122 -21.36 11.12 -10.86
N ARG A 123 -20.13 11.52 -11.21
CA ARG A 123 -18.98 10.61 -11.35
C ARG A 123 -17.98 10.82 -10.23
N SER A 124 -17.44 9.71 -9.72
CA SER A 124 -16.31 9.71 -8.80
C SER A 124 -15.01 10.08 -9.52
N PHE A 125 -13.95 10.30 -8.75
CA PHE A 125 -12.60 10.52 -9.29
C PHE A 125 -12.14 9.31 -10.10
N LEU A 126 -12.22 8.12 -9.53
CA LEU A 126 -11.84 6.87 -10.19
C LEU A 126 -12.73 6.56 -11.39
N GLY A 127 -14.04 6.80 -11.28
CA GLY A 127 -14.98 6.64 -12.39
C GLY A 127 -14.68 7.59 -13.56
N THR A 128 -14.10 8.76 -13.29
CA THR A 128 -13.63 9.68 -14.35
C THR A 128 -12.33 9.20 -14.99
N LEU A 129 -11.39 8.67 -14.21
CA LEU A 129 -10.15 8.10 -14.75
C LEU A 129 -10.37 6.79 -15.52
N GLY A 130 -11.49 6.10 -15.28
CA GLY A 130 -11.90 4.90 -16.01
C GLY A 130 -12.76 5.19 -17.25
N ASP A 131 -12.91 6.44 -17.68
CA ASP A 131 -13.72 6.83 -18.85
C ASP A 131 -12.96 6.51 -20.16
N GLU A 132 -13.55 5.72 -21.06
CA GLU A 132 -12.92 5.34 -22.34
C GLU A 132 -12.62 6.56 -23.22
N ASP A 133 -13.47 7.59 -23.22
CA ASP A 133 -13.26 8.82 -24.00
C ASP A 133 -12.01 9.57 -23.54
N LEU A 134 -11.70 9.51 -22.24
CA LEU A 134 -10.48 10.09 -21.68
C LEU A 134 -9.25 9.33 -22.19
N TRP A 135 -9.31 8.00 -22.21
CA TRP A 135 -8.18 7.17 -22.69
C TRP A 135 -7.97 7.27 -24.21
N LEU A 136 -9.04 7.40 -25.01
CA LEU A 136 -8.92 7.74 -26.43
C LEU A 136 -8.21 9.08 -26.63
N THR A 137 -8.53 10.08 -25.79
CA THR A 137 -7.87 11.39 -25.82
C THR A 137 -6.40 11.26 -25.44
N PHE A 138 -6.08 10.54 -24.37
CA PHE A 138 -4.70 10.29 -23.94
C PHE A 138 -3.87 9.61 -25.03
N GLN A 139 -4.39 8.57 -25.68
CA GLN A 139 -3.71 7.93 -26.81
C GLN A 139 -3.45 8.90 -27.95
N ALA A 140 -4.43 9.73 -28.30
CA ALA A 140 -4.30 10.69 -29.41
C ALA A 140 -3.21 11.74 -29.17
N ILE A 141 -2.94 12.09 -27.91
CA ILE A 141 -1.93 13.09 -27.52
C ILE A 141 -0.64 12.48 -26.96
N GLY A 142 -0.52 11.14 -26.97
CA GLY A 142 0.70 10.43 -26.56
C GLY A 142 0.89 10.28 -25.04
N ILE A 143 -0.18 10.32 -24.24
CA ILE A 143 -0.12 10.00 -22.81
C ILE A 143 -0.30 8.48 -22.63
N GLU A 144 0.69 7.85 -22.00
CA GLU A 144 0.81 6.40 -21.83
C GLU A 144 0.63 5.95 -20.37
N GLY A 145 0.50 6.91 -19.45
CA GLY A 145 0.34 6.62 -18.03
C GLY A 145 -0.59 7.60 -17.32
N VAL A 146 -1.22 7.12 -16.26
CA VAL A 146 -1.97 7.94 -15.29
C VAL A 146 -1.45 7.63 -13.91
N HIS A 147 -0.99 8.66 -13.20
CA HIS A 147 -0.71 8.61 -11.76
C HIS A 147 -1.90 9.17 -11.00
N THR A 148 -2.54 8.36 -10.15
CA THR A 148 -3.82 8.70 -9.52
C THR A 148 -3.71 9.49 -8.23
N GLY A 149 -2.51 9.75 -7.72
CA GLY A 149 -2.30 10.17 -6.34
C GLY A 149 -2.79 9.12 -5.33
N PRO A 150 -2.69 9.42 -4.02
CA PRO A 150 -3.17 8.51 -2.98
C PRO A 150 -4.71 8.49 -2.94
N VAL A 151 -5.28 7.32 -3.23
CA VAL A 151 -6.75 7.10 -3.29
C VAL A 151 -7.32 6.31 -2.11
N LYS A 152 -6.45 5.87 -1.19
CA LYS A 152 -6.86 5.09 -0.02
C LYS A 152 -7.36 6.02 1.08
N ARG A 153 -8.23 5.51 1.96
CA ARG A 153 -8.74 6.26 3.10
C ARG A 153 -7.59 6.77 3.96
N ALA A 154 -7.64 8.05 4.29
CA ALA A 154 -6.55 8.78 4.96
C ALA A 154 -7.05 9.64 6.13
N GLY A 155 -6.12 10.27 6.85
CA GLY A 155 -6.41 11.14 8.00
C GLY A 155 -6.24 10.45 9.34
N GLY A 156 -7.32 10.30 10.09
CA GLY A 156 -7.24 9.75 11.44
C GLY A 156 -8.58 9.38 12.04
N LEU A 157 -8.56 9.04 13.32
CA LEU A 157 -9.74 8.72 14.11
C LEU A 157 -9.83 9.60 15.35
N SER A 158 -11.03 10.10 15.63
CA SER A 158 -11.44 10.71 16.89
C SER A 158 -12.56 9.86 17.49
N GLY A 159 -12.19 8.95 18.40
CA GLY A 159 -13.10 7.93 18.89
C GLY A 159 -13.54 6.98 17.77
N TRP A 160 -14.83 6.97 17.46
CA TRP A 160 -15.42 6.14 16.40
C TRP A 160 -15.43 6.81 15.02
N ASP A 161 -15.14 8.11 14.96
CA ASP A 161 -15.36 8.94 13.79
C ASP A 161 -14.05 9.27 13.08
N SER A 162 -14.09 9.23 11.75
CA SER A 162 -12.95 9.60 10.92
C SER A 162 -12.71 11.10 10.98
N THR A 163 -11.44 11.49 10.97
CA THR A 163 -11.01 12.87 10.80
C THR A 163 -10.45 13.08 9.40
N PRO A 164 -10.56 14.29 8.82
CA PRO A 164 -9.97 14.58 7.51
C PRO A 164 -8.46 14.32 7.48
N SER A 165 -7.95 14.08 6.27
CA SER A 165 -6.51 14.12 5.98
C SER A 165 -5.94 15.51 6.25
N VAL A 166 -4.72 15.56 6.77
CA VAL A 166 -3.92 16.80 6.90
C VAL A 166 -2.72 16.83 5.96
N ASP A 167 -2.54 15.78 5.15
CA ASP A 167 -1.38 15.54 4.30
C ASP A 167 -1.79 15.14 2.87
N GLY A 168 -2.85 15.73 2.34
CA GLY A 168 -3.26 15.49 0.94
C GLY A 168 -3.55 14.02 0.60
N HIS A 169 -4.02 13.24 1.59
CA HIS A 169 -4.24 11.78 1.56
C HIS A 169 -2.99 10.88 1.62
N PHE A 170 -1.79 11.44 1.79
CA PHE A 170 -0.58 10.64 2.03
C PHE A 170 -0.54 10.04 3.46
N ASP A 171 -1.32 10.57 4.39
CA ASP A 171 -1.54 10.05 5.75
C ASP A 171 -2.57 8.89 5.77
N ARG A 172 -2.34 7.85 4.96
CA ARG A 172 -3.25 6.69 4.84
C ARG A 172 -3.51 6.01 6.18
N ILE A 173 -4.74 5.56 6.39
CA ILE A 173 -5.17 4.83 7.60
C ILE A 173 -5.85 3.49 7.29
N SER A 174 -6.01 3.15 6.01
CA SER A 174 -6.65 1.90 5.55
C SER A 174 -6.04 1.42 4.25
N THR A 175 -6.18 0.13 3.96
CA THR A 175 -5.90 -0.44 2.63
C THR A 175 -7.05 -0.24 1.64
N HIS A 176 -8.20 0.24 2.11
CA HIS A 176 -9.39 0.46 1.29
C HIS A 176 -9.34 1.79 0.54
N ILE A 177 -9.92 1.80 -0.68
CA ILE A 177 -10.23 3.02 -1.42
C ILE A 177 -11.16 3.91 -0.59
N ASP A 178 -10.86 5.22 -0.57
CA ASP A 178 -11.75 6.20 0.05
C ASP A 178 -13.03 6.35 -0.79
N GLU A 179 -14.19 6.21 -0.13
CA GLU A 179 -15.50 6.33 -0.77
C GLU A 179 -15.71 7.71 -1.41
N ALA A 180 -14.98 8.74 -0.96
CA ALA A 180 -14.97 10.06 -1.59
C ALA A 180 -14.38 10.05 -3.02
N PHE A 181 -13.53 9.08 -3.35
CA PHE A 181 -12.82 9.02 -4.64
C PHE A 181 -13.35 7.92 -5.56
N GLY A 182 -14.11 6.97 -5.03
CA GLY A 182 -14.76 5.93 -5.81
C GLY A 182 -14.77 4.60 -5.09
N THR A 183 -14.77 3.51 -5.86
CA THR A 183 -14.73 2.16 -5.34
C THR A 183 -13.53 1.36 -5.84
N GLU A 184 -13.27 0.25 -5.16
CA GLU A 184 -12.31 -0.74 -5.62
C GLU A 184 -12.68 -1.31 -7.00
N GLU A 185 -13.97 -1.48 -7.30
CA GLU A 185 -14.45 -1.86 -8.64
C GLU A 185 -14.11 -0.80 -9.67
N GLU A 186 -14.32 0.49 -9.38
CA GLU A 186 -13.94 1.57 -10.27
C GLU A 186 -12.43 1.60 -10.50
N PHE A 187 -11.60 1.41 -9.47
CA PHE A 187 -10.14 1.32 -9.63
C PHE A 187 -9.72 0.17 -10.57
N ARG A 188 -10.40 -0.98 -10.49
CA ARG A 188 -10.18 -2.09 -11.43
C ARG A 188 -10.58 -1.71 -12.85
N THR A 189 -11.71 -1.03 -13.03
CA THR A 189 -12.11 -0.48 -14.33
C THR A 189 -11.05 0.46 -14.89
N VAL A 190 -10.46 1.36 -14.07
CA VAL A 190 -9.32 2.20 -14.51
C VAL A 190 -8.19 1.33 -15.06
N CYS A 191 -7.79 0.29 -14.33
CA CYS A 191 -6.73 -0.63 -14.78
C CYS A 191 -7.08 -1.37 -16.08
N GLU A 192 -8.33 -1.83 -16.21
CA GLU A 192 -8.81 -2.56 -17.39
C GLU A 192 -8.83 -1.67 -18.63
N VAL A 193 -9.40 -0.47 -18.52
CA VAL A 193 -9.47 0.52 -19.61
C VAL A 193 -8.06 0.98 -19.97
N ALA A 194 -7.22 1.36 -19.00
CA ALA A 194 -5.82 1.71 -19.24
C ALA A 194 -5.11 0.63 -20.06
N SER A 195 -5.22 -0.64 -19.65
CA SER A 195 -4.59 -1.75 -20.35
C SER A 195 -5.15 -1.95 -21.77
N ALA A 196 -6.45 -1.76 -22.00
CA ALA A 196 -7.06 -1.86 -23.33
C ALA A 196 -6.53 -0.77 -24.28
N HIS A 197 -6.16 0.39 -23.73
CA HIS A 197 -5.56 1.50 -24.46
C HIS A 197 -4.02 1.50 -24.45
N GLY A 198 -3.39 0.41 -23.98
CA GLY A 198 -1.93 0.29 -23.92
C GLY A 198 -1.25 1.14 -22.84
N GLY A 199 -2.04 1.80 -22.00
CA GLY A 199 -1.56 2.65 -20.91
C GLY A 199 -1.27 1.92 -19.61
N THR A 200 -0.70 2.65 -18.66
CA THR A 200 -0.27 2.16 -17.34
C THR A 200 -0.89 2.99 -16.22
N VAL A 201 -1.42 2.35 -15.19
CA VAL A 201 -1.85 3.02 -13.96
C VAL A 201 -0.71 2.98 -12.94
N ILE A 202 -0.38 4.15 -12.39
CA ILE A 202 0.64 4.36 -11.38
C ILE A 202 -0.07 4.80 -10.10
N ASP A 203 0.24 4.14 -8.99
CA ASP A 203 -0.43 4.34 -7.71
C ASP A 203 0.62 4.47 -6.59
N ASP A 204 0.27 5.21 -5.54
CA ASP A 204 1.18 5.54 -4.45
C ASP A 204 1.27 4.40 -3.43
N ILE A 205 2.51 4.11 -3.04
CA ILE A 205 2.88 3.35 -1.85
C ILE A 205 3.58 4.32 -0.91
N VAL A 206 3.01 4.53 0.29
CA VAL A 206 3.56 5.43 1.31
C VAL A 206 4.22 4.60 2.43
N PRO A 207 5.54 4.35 2.38
CA PRO A 207 6.21 3.46 3.33
C PRO A 207 6.65 4.17 4.62
N GLY A 208 6.74 5.51 4.62
CA GLY A 208 7.39 6.26 5.69
C GLY A 208 6.49 6.57 6.90
N HIS A 209 5.17 6.60 6.72
CA HIS A 209 4.21 6.95 7.77
C HIS A 209 2.80 6.45 7.48
N THR A 210 1.95 6.54 8.49
CA THR A 210 0.49 6.40 8.41
C THR A 210 -0.16 7.65 8.98
N GLY A 211 -1.46 7.83 8.73
CA GLY A 211 -2.27 8.76 9.52
C GLY A 211 -2.51 8.27 10.95
N LYS A 212 -3.27 9.03 11.73
CA LYS A 212 -3.63 8.72 13.12
C LYS A 212 -4.85 7.79 13.19
N GLY A 213 -4.77 6.70 12.43
CA GLY A 213 -5.83 5.71 12.21
C GLY A 213 -5.93 4.66 13.31
N ALA A 214 -6.54 3.52 12.98
CA ALA A 214 -6.77 2.45 13.94
C ALA A 214 -5.48 1.87 14.53
N ASP A 215 -4.49 1.63 13.68
CA ASP A 215 -3.15 1.16 14.09
C ASP A 215 -2.51 2.10 15.13
N PHE A 216 -2.58 3.41 14.90
CA PHE A 216 -2.07 4.41 15.82
C PHE A 216 -2.83 4.41 17.16
N ARG A 217 -4.16 4.31 17.13
CA ARG A 217 -4.99 4.24 18.36
C ARG A 217 -4.73 2.97 19.15
N LEU A 218 -4.56 1.83 18.48
CA LEU A 218 -4.19 0.56 19.13
C LEU A 218 -2.79 0.64 19.75
N ALA A 219 -1.86 1.34 19.11
CA ALA A 219 -0.52 1.59 19.65
C ALA A 219 -0.56 2.48 20.91
N GLU A 220 -1.33 3.58 20.90
CA GLU A 220 -1.55 4.43 22.08
C GLU A 220 -2.12 3.64 23.27
N MET A 221 -2.94 2.62 22.99
CA MET A 221 -3.56 1.76 24.00
C MET A 221 -2.70 0.55 24.39
N LYS A 222 -1.47 0.43 23.87
CA LYS A 222 -0.55 -0.68 24.14
C LYS A 222 -1.14 -2.06 23.80
N VAL A 223 -1.98 -2.14 22.77
CA VAL A 223 -2.63 -3.39 22.35
C VAL A 223 -1.69 -4.21 21.48
N GLY A 224 -1.43 -5.47 21.84
CA GLY A 224 -0.73 -6.45 21.00
C GLY A 224 0.59 -5.93 20.40
N ASP A 225 0.79 -6.17 19.10
CA ASP A 225 2.00 -5.79 18.36
C ASP A 225 1.98 -4.32 17.87
N TYR A 226 0.87 -3.61 18.03
CA TYR A 226 0.67 -2.28 17.46
C TYR A 226 1.68 -1.23 17.94
N PRO A 227 2.16 -1.22 19.20
CA PRO A 227 3.24 -0.33 19.59
C PRO A 227 4.53 -0.54 18.79
N GLY A 228 4.78 -1.76 18.29
CA GLY A 228 6.00 -2.13 17.58
C GLY A 228 6.11 -1.54 16.17
N ILE A 229 5.02 -1.01 15.61
CA ILE A 229 5.02 -0.36 14.29
C ILE A 229 5.18 1.17 14.35
N TYR A 230 5.35 1.73 15.56
CA TYR A 230 5.56 3.17 15.76
C TYR A 230 6.75 3.44 16.70
N HIS A 231 7.37 4.60 16.54
CA HIS A 231 8.29 5.15 17.53
C HIS A 231 7.51 5.98 18.56
N MET A 232 7.12 5.36 19.68
CA MET A 232 6.29 5.97 20.72
C MET A 232 7.13 6.38 21.94
N VAL A 233 6.85 7.55 22.51
CA VAL A 233 7.43 8.02 23.78
C VAL A 233 6.30 8.40 24.73
N GLU A 234 6.28 7.81 25.92
CA GLU A 234 5.37 8.15 27.01
C GLU A 234 6.08 9.11 27.96
N ILE A 235 5.46 10.25 28.26
CA ILE A 235 5.98 11.30 29.15
C ILE A 235 5.17 11.31 30.44
#